data_AF-A0A8B6FQD1-F1
#
_entry.id   AF-A0A8B6FQD1-F1
#
_cell.length_a   1.000
_cell.length_b   1.000
_cell.length_c   1.000
_cell.angle_alpha   90.00
_cell.angle_beta   90.00
_cell.angle_gamma   90.00
#
_symmetry.space_group_name_H-M   'P 1'
#
loop_
_entity.id
_entity.type
_entity.pdbx_description
1 polymer ?
#
loop_
_entity_poly.entity_id
_entity_poly.type
_entity_poly.pdbx_seq_one_letter_code
_entity_poly.pdbx_strand_id
1 'polypeptide(L)'
;MKPALFSVLCEIKEKTVLSIRNSQEEEPPDPQLMRLDNMLIAEGVAGPEKGGGSSAAANATAAASGGQPDSAIEHSDYRAKLAQIRQIYHTELDKYEQDGSEIKNSDYEAKLAQIRQVYQTEYGKYEQACNEFTTHVVNLLREQSRTRPIAPKEIERMVGIIRKNFCICIETEYMRL
;
A
#
# COMPACT_ATOMS: atom_id res chain seq x y z
N MET A 1 27.79 -8.87 12.61
CA MET A 1 26.97 -7.79 12.03
C MET A 1 25.51 -7.76 12.50
N LYS A 2 24.99 -8.79 13.18
CA LYS A 2 23.62 -8.83 13.76
C LYS A 2 23.28 -7.84 14.91
N PRO A 3 24.22 -7.23 15.68
CA PRO A 3 23.85 -6.37 16.81
C PRO A 3 23.16 -5.06 16.42
N ALA A 4 23.55 -4.44 15.29
CA ALA A 4 23.05 -3.12 14.90
C ALA A 4 21.57 -3.15 14.49
N LEU A 5 21.15 -4.21 13.78
CA LEU A 5 19.77 -4.37 13.33
C LEU A 5 18.81 -4.52 14.52
N PHE A 6 19.23 -5.25 15.56
CA PHE A 6 18.42 -5.43 16.77
C PHE A 6 18.19 -4.12 17.53
N SER A 7 19.22 -3.27 17.65
CA SER A 7 19.10 -1.95 18.27
C SER A 7 18.14 -1.04 17.52
N VAL A 8 18.23 -1.02 16.18
CA VAL A 8 17.34 -0.21 15.32
C VAL A 8 15.88 -0.67 15.46
N LEU A 9 15.62 -1.98 15.50
CA LEU A 9 14.27 -2.50 15.67
C LEU A 9 13.69 -2.20 17.07
N CYS A 10 14.51 -2.24 18.11
CA CYS A 10 14.11 -1.81 19.45
C CYS A 10 13.78 -0.31 19.49
N GLU A 11 14.59 0.51 18.85
CA GLU A 11 14.39 1.96 18.77
C GLU A 11 13.11 2.32 17.99
N ILE A 12 12.84 1.63 16.88
CA ILE A 12 11.60 1.78 16.11
C ILE A 12 10.39 1.39 16.97
N LYS A 13 10.46 0.24 17.65
CA LYS A 13 9.38 -0.24 18.54
C LYS A 13 9.05 0.77 19.64
N GLU A 14 10.06 1.34 20.29
CA GLU A 14 9.85 2.33 21.36
C GLU A 14 9.24 3.63 20.83
N LYS A 15 9.73 4.14 19.70
CA LYS A 15 9.21 5.37 19.08
C LYS A 15 7.77 5.20 18.59
N THR A 16 7.42 4.07 17.99
CA THR A 16 6.06 3.80 17.53
C THR A 16 5.08 3.63 18.69
N VAL A 17 5.48 2.97 19.78
CA VAL A 17 4.63 2.84 20.99
C VAL A 17 4.36 4.19 21.65
N LEU A 18 5.34 5.10 21.67
CA LEU A 18 5.15 6.45 22.17
C LEU A 18 4.20 7.27 21.28
N SER A 19 4.28 7.13 19.96
CA SER A 19 3.36 7.81 19.03
C SER A 19 1.90 7.35 19.17
N ILE A 20 1.64 6.10 19.54
CA ILE A 20 0.28 5.58 19.75
C ILE A 20 -0.29 5.99 21.11
N ARG A 21 0.58 6.23 22.11
CA ARG A 21 0.15 6.73 23.42
C ARG A 21 -0.02 8.24 23.49
N ASN A 22 0.47 8.99 22.50
CA ASN A 22 0.41 10.45 22.45
C ASN A 22 -0.73 11.00 21.56
N SER A 23 -1.63 10.16 21.04
CA SER A 23 -2.79 10.56 20.23
C SER A 23 -4.07 10.80 21.05
N GLN A 24 -3.93 10.96 22.37
CA GLN A 24 -5.04 11.28 23.28
C GLN A 24 -4.80 12.57 24.06
N GLU A 25 -4.06 13.53 23.49
CA GLU A 25 -4.27 14.94 23.80
C GLU A 25 -5.28 15.47 22.79
N GLU A 26 -6.53 15.59 23.23
CA GLU A 26 -7.61 16.27 22.53
C GLU A 26 -7.21 17.74 22.37
N GLU A 27 -6.52 18.03 21.25
CA GLU A 27 -6.20 19.39 20.84
C GLU A 27 -7.54 20.12 20.62
N PRO A 28 -7.80 21.21 21.36
CA PRO A 28 -9.08 21.89 21.28
C PRO A 28 -9.32 22.36 19.84
N PRO A 29 -10.56 22.25 19.33
CA PRO A 29 -10.87 22.59 17.95
C PRO A 29 -10.40 24.02 17.64
N ASP A 30 -9.71 24.16 16.50
CA ASP A 30 -9.14 25.43 16.05
C ASP A 30 -10.21 26.54 16.09
N PRO A 31 -9.98 27.63 16.85
CA PRO A 31 -10.90 28.76 16.94
C PRO A 31 -11.29 29.36 15.58
N GLN A 32 -10.44 29.27 14.55
CA GLN A 32 -10.75 29.75 13.21
C GLN A 32 -11.75 28.84 12.50
N LEU A 33 -11.60 27.53 12.65
CA LEU A 33 -12.51 26.53 12.10
C LEU A 33 -13.89 26.62 12.76
N MET A 34 -13.92 26.83 14.08
CA MET A 34 -15.16 27.08 14.81
C MET A 34 -15.86 28.38 14.36
N ARG A 35 -15.12 29.43 14.04
CA ARG A 35 -15.70 30.65 13.45
C ARG A 35 -16.26 30.41 12.05
N LEU A 36 -15.57 29.63 11.23
CA LEU A 36 -16.03 29.27 9.89
C LEU A 36 -17.32 28.45 9.94
N ASP A 37 -17.41 27.47 10.83
CA ASP A 37 -18.60 26.64 11.02
C ASP A 37 -19.80 27.49 11.44
N ASN A 38 -19.62 28.37 12.43
CA ASN A 38 -20.66 29.33 12.83
C ASN A 38 -21.05 30.30 11.69
N MET A 39 -20.11 30.69 10.83
CA MET A 39 -20.38 31.55 9.66
C MET A 39 -21.17 30.80 8.58
N LEU A 40 -20.83 29.54 8.30
CA LEU A 40 -21.54 28.70 7.33
C LEU A 40 -22.98 28.35 7.77
N ILE A 41 -23.17 28.16 9.08
CA ILE A 41 -24.49 28.01 9.68
C ILE A 41 -25.30 29.31 9.53
N ALA A 42 -24.69 30.47 9.79
CA ALA A 42 -25.36 31.77 9.66
C ALA A 42 -25.72 32.11 8.20
N GLU A 43 -24.90 31.70 7.23
CA GLU A 43 -25.18 31.83 5.80
C GLU A 43 -26.16 30.76 5.27
N GLY A 44 -26.60 29.82 6.10
CA GLY A 44 -27.54 28.76 5.70
C GLY A 44 -26.93 27.72 4.74
N VAL A 45 -25.59 27.66 4.66
CA VAL A 45 -24.83 26.75 3.79
C VAL A 45 -24.67 25.38 4.45
N ALA A 46 -24.52 25.35 5.77
CA ALA A 46 -24.40 24.13 6.57
C ALA A 46 -25.50 24.10 7.64
N GLY A 47 -26.53 23.29 7.41
CA GLY A 47 -27.59 23.03 8.38
C GLY A 47 -28.41 21.82 7.94
N PRO A 48 -29.06 21.10 8.87
CA PRO A 48 -29.92 19.95 8.55
C PRO A 48 -31.13 20.36 7.68
N GLU A 49 -31.45 21.65 7.64
CA GLU A 49 -32.47 22.29 6.81
C GLU A 49 -31.96 22.49 5.36
N LYS A 50 -31.85 21.40 4.61
CA LYS A 50 -31.56 21.43 3.16
C LYS A 50 -32.73 22.13 2.42
N GLY A 51 -32.70 23.46 2.27
CA GLY A 51 -33.82 24.15 1.60
C GLY A 51 -33.77 25.67 1.32
N GLY A 52 -32.65 26.38 1.49
CA GLY A 52 -32.64 27.86 1.44
C GLY A 52 -32.26 28.55 0.12
N GLY A 53 -31.87 27.83 -0.94
CA GLY A 53 -31.22 28.42 -2.12
C GLY A 53 -32.06 29.39 -2.98
N SER A 54 -33.39 29.43 -2.79
CA SER A 54 -34.29 30.21 -3.64
C SER A 54 -34.47 31.69 -3.22
N SER A 55 -34.22 32.04 -1.95
CA SER A 55 -34.30 33.44 -1.48
C SER A 55 -33.02 34.23 -1.75
N ALA A 56 -31.85 33.58 -1.80
CA ALA A 56 -30.57 34.20 -2.15
C ALA A 56 -30.51 34.63 -3.63
N ALA A 57 -31.15 33.88 -4.54
CA ALA A 57 -31.19 34.19 -5.97
C ALA A 57 -32.01 35.46 -6.30
N ALA A 58 -33.05 35.76 -5.50
CA ALA A 58 -33.91 36.94 -5.69
C ALA A 58 -33.20 38.24 -5.27
N ASN A 59 -32.37 38.20 -4.23
CA ASN A 59 -31.58 39.36 -3.81
C ASN A 59 -30.38 39.62 -4.75
N ALA A 60 -29.81 38.56 -5.35
CA ALA A 60 -28.71 38.70 -6.30
C ALA A 60 -29.13 39.36 -7.63
N THR A 61 -30.40 39.17 -8.05
CA THR A 61 -30.92 39.78 -9.29
C THR A 61 -31.27 41.26 -9.12
N ALA A 62 -31.69 41.70 -7.93
CA ALA A 62 -31.93 43.12 -7.63
C ALA A 62 -30.64 43.96 -7.54
N ALA A 63 -29.50 43.34 -7.20
CA ALA A 63 -28.20 44.00 -7.13
C ALA A 63 -27.54 44.19 -8.52
N ALA A 64 -27.97 43.43 -9.54
CA ALA A 64 -27.38 43.47 -10.88
C ALA A 64 -27.83 44.69 -11.71
N SER A 65 -28.90 45.40 -11.31
CA SER A 65 -29.42 46.54 -12.05
C SER A 65 -28.75 47.90 -11.73
N GLY A 66 -27.73 47.94 -10.87
CA GLY A 66 -27.19 49.20 -10.33
C GLY A 66 -25.72 49.53 -10.62
N GLY A 67 -24.99 48.75 -11.43
CA GLY A 67 -23.51 48.86 -11.52
C GLY A 67 -22.98 49.38 -12.86
N GLN A 68 -22.39 50.57 -12.81
CA GLN A 68 -21.60 51.33 -13.80
C GLN A 68 -20.78 50.52 -14.84
N PRO A 69 -20.71 50.95 -16.13
CA PRO A 69 -20.13 50.15 -17.23
C PRO A 69 -18.59 50.14 -17.32
N ASP A 70 -17.87 50.97 -16.56
CA ASP A 70 -16.40 51.05 -16.64
C ASP A 70 -15.67 49.87 -15.96
N SER A 71 -16.30 49.15 -15.03
CA SER A 71 -15.69 47.99 -14.35
C SER A 71 -15.91 46.64 -15.06
N ALA A 72 -16.71 46.58 -16.12
CA ALA A 72 -17.06 45.33 -16.80
C ALA A 72 -15.89 44.74 -17.62
N ILE A 73 -15.02 45.60 -18.16
CA ILE A 73 -13.88 45.21 -18.99
C ILE A 73 -12.73 44.67 -18.12
N GLU A 74 -12.46 45.28 -16.96
CA GLU A 74 -11.45 44.80 -16.00
C GLU A 74 -11.83 43.44 -15.38
N HIS A 75 -13.13 43.23 -15.14
CA HIS A 75 -13.61 41.95 -14.65
C HIS A 75 -13.55 40.83 -15.70
N SER A 76 -13.60 41.16 -16.99
CA SER A 76 -13.43 40.19 -18.08
C SER A 76 -12.01 39.59 -18.06
N ASP A 77 -10.99 40.44 -18.06
CA ASP A 77 -9.59 40.00 -18.12
C ASP A 77 -9.15 39.30 -16.82
N TYR A 78 -9.63 39.78 -15.68
CA TYR A 78 -9.39 39.12 -14.40
C TYR A 78 -10.07 37.73 -14.34
N ARG A 79 -11.31 37.62 -14.82
CA ARG A 79 -12.04 36.34 -14.90
C ARG A 79 -11.37 35.37 -15.87
N ALA A 80 -10.86 35.87 -17.00
CA ALA A 80 -10.10 35.07 -17.95
C ALA A 80 -8.78 34.55 -17.34
N LYS A 81 -8.05 35.39 -16.59
CA LYS A 81 -6.85 34.95 -15.84
C LYS A 81 -7.18 33.90 -14.79
N LEU A 82 -8.28 34.06 -14.05
CA LEU A 82 -8.73 33.04 -13.09
C LEU A 82 -9.07 31.72 -13.77
N ALA A 83 -9.76 31.76 -14.90
CA ALA A 83 -10.08 30.57 -15.68
C ALA A 83 -8.81 29.89 -16.21
N GLN A 84 -7.84 30.66 -16.69
CA GLN A 84 -6.55 30.16 -17.15
C GLN A 84 -5.75 29.52 -16.02
N ILE A 85 -5.69 30.15 -14.83
CA ILE A 85 -5.01 29.59 -13.65
C ILE A 85 -5.66 28.27 -13.22
N ARG A 86 -6.99 28.18 -13.21
CA ARG A 86 -7.73 26.94 -12.90
C ARG A 86 -7.43 25.84 -13.92
N GLN A 87 -7.42 26.18 -15.20
CA GLN A 87 -7.15 25.23 -16.26
C GLN A 87 -5.70 24.73 -16.21
N ILE A 88 -4.74 25.63 -15.99
CA ILE A 88 -3.33 25.25 -15.80
C ILE A 88 -3.20 24.35 -14.57
N TYR A 89 -3.84 24.70 -13.44
CA TYR A 89 -3.80 23.90 -12.22
C TYR A 89 -4.32 22.48 -12.46
N HIS A 90 -5.50 22.32 -13.06
CA HIS A 90 -6.05 20.99 -13.36
C HIS A 90 -5.21 20.21 -14.37
N THR A 91 -4.70 20.88 -15.41
CA THR A 91 -3.83 20.23 -16.40
C THR A 91 -2.54 19.70 -15.75
N GLU A 92 -1.97 20.46 -14.81
CA GLU A 92 -0.77 20.03 -14.11
C GLU A 92 -1.07 18.93 -13.09
N LEU A 93 -2.23 18.97 -12.44
CA LEU A 93 -2.70 17.93 -11.52
C LEU A 93 -2.87 16.58 -12.24
N ASP A 94 -3.52 16.59 -13.40
CA ASP A 94 -3.70 15.40 -14.24
C ASP A 94 -2.35 14.79 -14.65
N LYS A 95 -1.35 15.61 -15.02
CA LYS A 95 0.01 15.13 -15.33
C LYS A 95 0.67 14.43 -14.15
N TYR A 96 0.55 14.98 -12.94
CA TYR A 96 1.12 14.35 -11.74
C TYR A 96 0.39 13.07 -11.34
N GLU A 97 -0.92 12.98 -11.58
CA GLU A 97 -1.70 11.75 -11.37
C GLU A 97 -1.33 10.67 -12.41
N GLN A 98 -1.16 11.03 -13.67
CA GLN A 98 -0.75 10.11 -14.74
C GLN A 98 0.70 9.63 -14.56
N ASP A 99 1.68 10.54 -14.45
CA ASP A 99 3.09 10.18 -14.26
C ASP A 99 3.34 9.48 -12.91
N GLY A 100 2.57 9.85 -11.88
CA GLY A 100 2.65 9.25 -10.55
C GLY A 100 2.09 7.83 -10.46
N SER A 101 1.11 7.49 -11.32
CA SER A 101 0.45 6.18 -11.33
C SER A 101 1.04 5.18 -12.34
N GLU A 102 1.50 5.63 -13.52
CA GLU A 102 2.01 4.73 -14.57
C GLU A 102 3.44 4.24 -14.31
N ILE A 103 4.35 5.10 -13.85
CA ILE A 103 5.78 4.78 -13.78
C ILE A 103 6.13 3.82 -12.63
N LYS A 104 5.33 3.80 -11.54
CA LYS A 104 5.60 2.95 -10.37
C LYS A 104 4.80 1.66 -10.34
N ASN A 105 3.59 1.65 -10.90
CA ASN A 105 2.69 0.50 -10.78
C ASN A 105 3.09 -0.62 -11.75
N SER A 106 3.38 -0.28 -13.01
CA SER A 106 3.74 -1.26 -14.05
C SER A 106 5.07 -1.98 -13.79
N ASP A 107 6.14 -1.23 -13.50
CA ASP A 107 7.47 -1.82 -13.33
C ASP A 107 7.61 -2.61 -12.02
N TYR A 108 6.97 -2.13 -10.95
CA TYR A 108 6.93 -2.85 -9.68
C TYR A 108 6.13 -4.15 -9.82
N GLU A 109 4.98 -4.11 -10.47
CA GLU A 109 4.15 -5.29 -10.73
C GLU A 109 4.91 -6.30 -11.58
N ALA A 110 5.57 -5.86 -12.65
CA ALA A 110 6.41 -6.71 -13.48
C ALA A 110 7.57 -7.36 -12.68
N LYS A 111 8.22 -6.59 -11.80
CA LYS A 111 9.30 -7.09 -10.96
C LYS A 111 8.80 -8.08 -9.91
N LEU A 112 7.64 -7.84 -9.33
CA LEU A 112 7.00 -8.75 -8.39
C LEU A 112 6.59 -10.06 -9.08
N ALA A 113 6.05 -9.98 -10.31
CA ALA A 113 5.74 -11.15 -11.14
C ALA A 113 7.01 -11.95 -11.46
N GLN A 114 8.10 -11.29 -11.82
CA GLN A 114 9.38 -11.93 -12.08
C GLN A 114 9.93 -12.65 -10.84
N ILE A 115 9.89 -12.02 -9.67
CA ILE A 115 10.34 -12.63 -8.42
C ILE A 115 9.52 -13.89 -8.11
N ARG A 116 8.19 -13.83 -8.29
CA ARG A 116 7.30 -14.99 -8.11
C ARG A 116 7.64 -16.13 -9.07
N GLN A 117 7.90 -15.80 -10.34
CA GLN A 117 8.24 -16.79 -11.37
C GLN A 117 9.57 -17.47 -11.08
N VAL A 118 10.60 -16.68 -10.72
CA VAL A 118 11.91 -17.22 -10.34
C VAL A 118 11.76 -18.14 -9.14
N TYR A 119 11.04 -17.70 -8.10
CA TYR A 119 10.80 -18.53 -6.92
C TYR A 119 10.13 -19.87 -7.28
N GLN A 120 9.03 -19.85 -8.03
CA GLN A 120 8.34 -21.09 -8.43
C GLN A 120 9.24 -22.01 -9.24
N THR A 121 10.05 -21.45 -10.13
CA THR A 121 10.97 -22.21 -10.96
C THR A 121 12.04 -22.89 -10.12
N GLU A 122 12.70 -22.15 -9.23
CA GLU A 122 13.75 -22.67 -8.36
C GLU A 122 13.20 -23.68 -7.34
N TYR A 123 12.00 -23.40 -6.79
CA TYR A 123 11.31 -24.33 -5.90
C TYR A 123 11.03 -25.67 -6.60
N GLY A 124 10.52 -25.64 -7.83
CA GLY A 124 10.27 -26.87 -8.61
C GLY A 124 11.54 -27.67 -8.87
N LYS A 125 12.67 -27.01 -9.18
CA LYS A 125 13.96 -27.68 -9.35
C LYS A 125 14.44 -28.34 -8.06
N TYR A 126 14.28 -27.66 -6.93
CA TYR A 126 14.64 -28.20 -5.62
C TYR A 126 13.79 -29.45 -5.29
N GLU A 127 12.47 -29.37 -5.48
CA GLU A 127 11.56 -30.49 -5.25
C GLU A 127 11.93 -31.70 -6.13
N GLN A 128 12.22 -31.46 -7.41
CA GLN A 128 12.68 -32.49 -8.33
C GLN A 128 13.96 -33.15 -7.84
N ALA A 129 14.97 -32.36 -7.45
CA ALA A 129 16.24 -32.88 -6.94
C ALA A 129 16.05 -33.72 -5.65
N CYS A 130 15.18 -33.29 -4.73
CA CYS A 130 14.83 -34.07 -3.54
C CYS A 130 14.18 -35.42 -3.89
N ASN A 131 13.30 -35.44 -4.88
CA ASN A 131 12.62 -36.65 -5.35
C ASN A 131 13.61 -37.62 -6.03
N GLU A 132 14.49 -37.11 -6.88
CA GLU A 132 15.54 -37.89 -7.55
C GLU A 132 16.51 -38.49 -6.53
N PHE A 133 16.99 -37.69 -5.56
CA PHE A 133 17.85 -38.15 -4.48
C PHE A 133 17.17 -39.24 -3.65
N THR A 134 15.92 -39.02 -3.25
CA THR A 134 15.17 -40.00 -2.46
C THR A 134 15.01 -41.31 -3.21
N THR A 135 14.71 -41.25 -4.51
CA THR A 135 14.60 -42.42 -5.38
C THR A 135 15.93 -43.17 -5.46
N HIS A 136 17.03 -42.44 -5.62
CA HIS A 136 18.37 -43.02 -5.65
C HIS A 136 18.70 -43.74 -4.33
N VAL A 137 18.42 -43.12 -3.17
CA VAL A 137 18.62 -43.74 -1.86
C VAL A 137 17.77 -45.00 -1.68
N VAL A 138 16.49 -44.96 -2.08
CA VAL A 138 15.61 -46.13 -2.02
C VAL A 138 16.17 -47.28 -2.86
N ASN A 139 16.64 -47.00 -4.08
CA ASN A 139 17.22 -48.00 -4.96
C ASN A 139 18.49 -48.60 -4.35
N LEU A 140 19.37 -47.76 -3.79
CA LEU A 140 20.60 -48.20 -3.12
C LEU A 140 20.29 -49.10 -1.93
N LEU A 141 19.33 -48.71 -1.08
CA LEU A 141 18.94 -49.51 0.09
C LEU A 141 18.31 -50.85 -0.29
N ARG A 142 17.51 -50.90 -1.38
CA ARG A 142 16.97 -52.14 -1.93
C ARG A 142 18.05 -53.05 -2.51
N GLU A 143 19.08 -52.48 -3.12
CA GLU A 143 20.20 -53.25 -3.66
C GLU A 143 21.10 -53.79 -2.55
N GLN A 144 21.38 -52.97 -1.53
CA GLN A 144 22.08 -53.40 -0.32
C GLN A 144 21.32 -54.48 0.45
N SER A 145 19.99 -54.44 0.48
CA SER A 145 19.18 -55.45 1.17
C SER A 145 19.29 -56.85 0.54
N ARG A 146 19.81 -56.96 -0.69
CA ARG A 146 20.05 -58.24 -1.38
C ARG A 146 21.35 -58.93 -0.93
N THR A 147 22.34 -58.16 -0.48
CA THR A 147 23.64 -58.68 -0.02
C THR A 147 23.73 -58.77 1.49
N ARG A 148 22.93 -57.99 2.23
CA ARG A 148 22.73 -58.12 3.67
C ARG A 148 21.23 -58.00 4.00
N PRO A 149 20.67 -58.81 4.90
CA PRO A 149 19.27 -58.68 5.27
C PRO A 149 19.03 -57.35 6.00
N ILE A 150 18.51 -56.36 5.28
CA ILE A 150 17.99 -55.09 5.83
C ILE A 150 16.47 -55.22 5.85
N ALA A 151 15.84 -55.01 7.01
CA ALA A 151 14.39 -55.09 7.13
C ALA A 151 13.72 -53.93 6.35
N PRO A 152 12.60 -54.17 5.63
CA PRO A 152 11.89 -53.12 4.89
C PRO A 152 11.50 -51.90 5.74
N LYS A 153 11.14 -52.12 7.01
CA LYS A 153 10.83 -51.06 7.99
C LYS A 153 12.02 -50.15 8.30
N GLU A 154 13.25 -50.67 8.21
CA GLU A 154 14.49 -49.91 8.39
C GLU A 154 14.67 -48.92 7.22
N ILE A 155 14.43 -49.40 5.99
CA ILE A 155 14.51 -48.61 4.75
C ILE A 155 13.49 -47.45 4.79
N GLU A 156 12.24 -47.76 5.15
CA GLU A 156 11.19 -46.74 5.29
C GLU A 156 11.54 -45.67 6.32
N ARG A 157 12.13 -46.07 7.46
CA ARG A 157 12.57 -45.13 8.51
C ARG A 157 13.65 -44.19 7.98
N MET A 158 14.67 -44.73 7.30
CA MET A 158 15.78 -43.93 6.76
C MET A 158 15.29 -42.94 5.69
N VAL A 159 14.42 -43.39 4.78
CA VAL A 159 13.81 -42.54 3.76
C VAL A 159 12.91 -41.47 4.38
N GLY A 160 12.16 -41.82 5.43
CA GLY A 160 11.34 -40.87 6.19
C GLY A 160 12.15 -39.77 6.86
N ILE A 161 13.31 -40.10 7.45
CA ILE A 161 14.24 -39.12 8.04
C ILE A 161 14.77 -38.16 6.97
N ILE A 162 15.17 -38.69 5.80
CA ILE A 162 15.67 -37.89 4.68
C ILE A 162 14.61 -36.89 4.19
N ARG A 163 13.37 -37.36 3.96
CA ARG A 163 12.26 -36.49 3.55
C ARG A 163 11.94 -35.42 4.59
N LYS A 164 11.94 -35.80 5.87
CA LYS A 164 11.72 -34.86 6.98
C LYS A 164 12.82 -33.81 7.04
N ASN A 165 14.08 -34.18 6.81
CA ASN A 165 15.19 -33.24 6.76
C ASN A 165 15.04 -32.27 5.58
N PHE A 166 14.64 -32.74 4.39
CA PHE A 166 14.35 -31.84 3.26
C PHE A 166 13.22 -30.86 3.56
N CYS A 167 12.14 -31.32 4.20
CA CYS A 167 11.02 -30.46 4.61
C CYS A 167 11.47 -29.40 5.63
N ILE A 168 12.28 -29.78 6.62
CA ILE A 168 12.81 -28.85 7.62
C ILE A 168 13.74 -27.82 6.98
N CYS A 169 14.61 -28.22 6.06
CA CYS A 169 15.49 -27.29 5.34
C CYS A 169 14.69 -26.23 4.58
N ILE A 170 13.59 -26.63 3.92
CA ILE A 170 12.68 -25.69 3.26
C ILE A 170 12.14 -24.68 4.29
N GLU A 171 11.60 -25.14 5.42
CA GLU A 171 10.97 -24.27 6.42
C GLU A 171 11.97 -23.36 7.16
N THR A 172 13.17 -23.84 7.45
CA THR A 172 14.17 -23.10 8.25
C THR A 172 14.97 -22.08 7.45
N GLU A 173 15.20 -22.28 6.15
CA GLU A 173 15.73 -21.20 5.29
C GLU A 173 14.67 -20.12 5.00
N TYR A 174 13.38 -20.51 4.93
CA TYR A 174 12.26 -19.60 4.68
C TYR A 174 12.00 -18.58 5.78
N MET A 175 12.21 -18.94 7.05
CA MET A 175 12.03 -18.05 8.21
C MET A 175 13.22 -17.11 8.47
N ARG A 176 14.31 -17.22 7.70
CA ARG A 176 15.54 -16.42 7.88
C ARG A 176 15.67 -15.25 6.91
N LEU A 177 14.81 -15.16 5.91
CA LEU A 177 14.68 -14.03 4.99
C LEU A 177 13.52 -13.14 5.44
#